data_AF-A0A3D2S860-F1
#
_entry.id   AF-A0A3D2S860-F1
#
_cell.length_a   1.000
_cell.length_b   1.000
_cell.length_c   1.000
_cell.angle_alpha   90.00
_cell.angle_beta   90.00
_cell.angle_gamma   90.00
#
_symmetry.space_group_name_H-M   'P 1'
#
loop_
_entity.id
_entity.type
_entity.pdbx_description
1 polymer ?
#
loop_
_entity_poly.entity_id
_entity_poly.type
_entity_poly.pdbx_seq_one_letter_code
_entity_poly.pdbx_strand_id
1 'polypeptide(L)'
;MDNKNLHPESLMMGFGYKPELSEGSVKCPIFQTSTFVFKTAEEGKRFFELAYGLQSAEENEVPGLIYSRLNNPDLEILENRLCLWDKAEDCAVFASGMGAITTV
;
A
#
# COMPACT_ATOMS: atom_id res chain seq x y z
N MET A 1 12.94 -15.55 6.74
CA MET A 1 13.10 -15.24 8.18
C MET A 1 11.74 -14.80 8.70
N ASP A 2 11.35 -15.22 9.90
CA ASP A 2 10.09 -14.77 10.49
C ASP A 2 10.27 -13.34 11.02
N ASN A 3 9.58 -12.38 10.42
CA ASN A 3 9.71 -10.95 10.75
C ASN A 3 9.18 -10.61 12.16
N LYS A 4 8.46 -11.53 12.81
CA LYS A 4 7.76 -11.30 14.09
C LYS A 4 8.65 -10.90 15.27
N ASN A 5 9.96 -11.14 15.21
CA ASN A 5 10.89 -10.89 16.32
C ASN A 5 11.97 -9.84 16.03
N LEU A 6 11.87 -9.12 14.91
CA LEU A 6 12.85 -8.09 14.58
C LEU A 6 12.42 -6.74 15.18
N HIS A 7 13.41 -5.94 15.57
CA HIS A 7 13.18 -4.57 16.03
C HIS A 7 12.76 -3.66 14.86
N PRO A 8 11.95 -2.59 15.10
CA PRO A 8 11.52 -1.66 14.06
C PRO A 8 12.66 -1.10 13.21
N GLU A 9 13.83 -0.82 13.81
CA GLU A 9 15.01 -0.32 13.11
C GLU A 9 15.52 -1.31 12.04
N SER A 10 15.44 -2.62 12.30
CA SER A 10 15.80 -3.64 11.32
C SER A 10 14.71 -3.79 10.26
N LEU A 11 13.45 -3.77 10.68
CA LEU A 11 12.31 -3.89 9.78
C LEU A 11 12.21 -2.72 8.80
N MET A 12 12.58 -1.50 9.22
CA MET A 12 12.58 -0.31 8.37
C MET A 12 13.44 -0.43 7.10
N MET A 13 14.42 -1.32 7.11
CA MET A 13 15.30 -1.54 5.96
C MET A 13 14.63 -2.28 4.80
N GLY A 14 13.55 -3.03 5.03
CA GLY A 14 12.98 -3.90 4.00
C GLY A 14 11.55 -4.40 4.20
N PHE A 15 10.90 -4.08 5.32
CA PHE A 15 9.51 -4.48 5.58
C PHE A 15 8.58 -3.92 4.50
N GLY A 16 7.61 -4.74 4.09
CA GLY A 16 6.67 -4.42 3.01
C GLY A 16 7.24 -4.50 1.59
N TYR A 17 8.53 -4.78 1.39
CA TYR A 17 9.16 -4.82 0.07
C TYR A 17 9.78 -6.19 -0.24
N LYS A 18 9.53 -6.69 -1.46
CA LYS A 18 10.10 -7.94 -1.99
C LYS A 18 10.84 -7.65 -3.30
N PRO A 19 12.19 -7.63 -3.30
CA PRO A 19 12.99 -7.33 -4.49
C PRO A 19 12.66 -8.20 -5.71
N GLU A 20 12.22 -9.43 -5.50
CA GLU A 20 11.90 -10.39 -6.57
C GLU A 20 10.69 -9.94 -7.41
N LEU A 21 9.83 -9.06 -6.86
CA LEU A 21 8.70 -8.46 -7.57
C LEU A 21 9.11 -7.20 -8.36
N SER A 22 10.39 -6.84 -8.37
CA SER A 22 10.91 -5.59 -8.93
C SER A 22 12.30 -5.78 -9.54
N GLU A 23 12.45 -6.83 -10.35
CA GLU A 23 13.68 -7.14 -11.11
C GLU A 23 14.95 -7.27 -10.22
N GLY A 24 14.77 -7.65 -8.95
CA GLY A 24 15.87 -7.76 -7.99
C GLY A 24 16.40 -6.42 -7.47
N SER A 25 15.69 -5.31 -7.71
CA SER A 25 16.09 -4.00 -7.19
C SER A 25 16.13 -4.00 -5.67
N VAL A 26 17.25 -3.57 -5.10
CA VAL A 26 17.39 -3.44 -3.63
C VAL A 26 16.53 -2.30 -3.08
N LYS A 27 16.28 -1.27 -3.88
CA LYS A 27 15.43 -0.13 -3.52
C LYS A 27 14.08 -0.25 -4.22
N CYS A 28 13.01 0.13 -3.54
CA CYS A 28 11.69 0.25 -4.17
C CYS A 28 11.81 1.16 -5.41
N PRO A 29 11.39 0.70 -6.60
CA PRO A 29 11.23 1.56 -7.76
C PRO A 29 10.18 2.63 -7.47
N ILE A 30 10.38 3.86 -7.95
CA ILE A 30 9.43 4.94 -7.72
C ILE A 30 8.27 4.84 -8.72
N PHE A 31 7.06 4.59 -8.22
CA PHE A 31 5.80 4.59 -8.95
C PHE A 31 5.24 6.02 -9.08
N GLN A 32 5.97 6.88 -9.82
CA GLN A 32 5.56 8.25 -10.14
C GLN A 32 4.50 8.27 -11.27
N THR A 33 3.31 7.73 -10.98
CA THR A 33 2.16 7.72 -11.88
C THR A 33 0.92 8.25 -11.16
N SER A 34 -0.07 8.71 -11.92
CA SER A 34 -1.38 9.11 -11.38
C SER A 34 -2.42 7.99 -11.45
N THR A 35 -2.33 7.10 -12.44
CA THR A 35 -3.32 6.06 -12.74
C THR A 35 -2.66 4.72 -13.05
N PHE A 36 -3.43 3.64 -12.86
CA PHE A 36 -3.04 2.27 -13.16
C PHE A 36 -3.99 1.66 -14.19
N VAL A 37 -3.46 0.71 -14.98
CA VAL A 37 -4.21 0.06 -16.05
C VAL A 37 -4.94 -1.18 -15.53
N PHE A 38 -6.17 -1.39 -16.01
CA PHE A 38 -6.92 -2.63 -15.78
C PHE A 38 -6.76 -3.56 -16.99
N LYS A 39 -6.71 -4.86 -16.74
CA LYS A 39 -6.68 -5.89 -17.80
C LYS A 39 -8.03 -5.99 -18.50
N THR A 40 -9.12 -5.82 -17.76
CA THR A 40 -10.50 -5.86 -18.29
C THR A 40 -11.38 -4.78 -17.65
N ALA A 41 -12.53 -4.51 -18.28
CA ALA A 41 -13.49 -3.56 -17.73
C ALA A 41 -14.13 -4.09 -16.44
N GLU A 42 -14.36 -5.39 -16.36
CA GLU A 42 -14.89 -6.09 -15.19
C GLU A 42 -13.93 -5.99 -13.99
N GLU A 43 -12.62 -6.14 -14.22
CA GLU A 43 -11.59 -5.98 -13.18
C GLU A 43 -11.59 -4.55 -12.63
N GLY A 44 -11.63 -3.54 -13.51
CA GLY A 44 -11.72 -2.15 -13.09
C GLY A 44 -12.96 -1.89 -12.24
N LYS A 45 -14.14 -2.35 -12.69
CA LYS A 45 -15.39 -2.27 -11.91
C LYS A 45 -15.22 -2.91 -10.54
N ARG A 46 -14.65 -4.12 -10.47
CA ARG A 46 -14.46 -4.85 -9.22
C ARG A 46 -13.56 -4.10 -8.24
N PHE A 47 -12.45 -3.53 -8.70
CA PHE A 47 -11.56 -2.76 -7.83
C PHE A 47 -12.26 -1.54 -7.21
N PHE A 48 -13.09 -0.83 -7.98
CA PHE A 48 -13.88 0.29 -7.45
C PHE A 48 -14.96 -0.15 -6.46
N GLU A 49 -15.63 -1.28 -6.69
CA GLU A 49 -16.61 -1.82 -5.73
C GLU A 49 -15.97 -2.13 -4.37
N LEU A 50 -14.76 -2.70 -4.37
CA LEU A 50 -14.00 -2.98 -3.16
C LEU A 50 -13.51 -1.69 -2.48
N ALA A 51 -12.89 -0.79 -3.24
CA ALA A 51 -12.27 0.42 -2.71
C ALA A 51 -13.28 1.39 -2.06
N TYR A 52 -14.53 1.39 -2.53
CA TYR A 52 -15.62 2.17 -1.95
C TYR A 52 -16.48 1.38 -0.95
N GLY A 53 -16.11 0.14 -0.62
CA GLY A 53 -16.86 -0.69 0.32
C GLY A 53 -18.27 -1.03 -0.15
N LEU A 54 -18.53 -1.01 -1.46
CA LEU A 54 -19.82 -1.38 -2.05
C LEU A 54 -20.04 -2.90 -2.01
N GLN A 55 -18.95 -3.66 -2.02
CA GLN A 55 -18.96 -5.11 -1.85
C GLN A 55 -17.76 -5.57 -1.02
N SER A 56 -17.90 -6.70 -0.34
CA SER A 56 -16.82 -7.35 0.39
C SER A 56 -15.87 -8.09 -0.55
N ALA A 57 -14.58 -8.12 -0.20
CA ALA A 57 -13.59 -8.95 -0.88
C ALA A 57 -13.94 -10.43 -0.74
N GLU A 58 -13.71 -11.22 -1.80
CA GLU A 58 -13.76 -12.67 -1.72
C GLU A 58 -12.56 -13.24 -0.95
N GLU A 59 -12.62 -14.50 -0.52
CA GLU A 59 -11.48 -15.16 0.12
C GLU A 59 -10.27 -15.16 -0.83
N ASN A 60 -9.22 -14.43 -0.46
CA ASN A 60 -7.97 -14.23 -1.21
C ASN A 60 -8.02 -13.19 -2.35
N GLU A 61 -9.05 -12.37 -2.43
CA GLU A 61 -9.07 -11.26 -3.38
C GLU A 61 -8.15 -10.13 -2.91
N VAL A 62 -7.16 -9.79 -3.75
CA VAL A 62 -6.23 -8.68 -3.48
C VAL A 62 -6.79 -7.41 -4.11
N PRO A 63 -6.95 -6.32 -3.34
CA PRO A 63 -7.35 -5.03 -3.91
C PRO A 63 -6.33 -4.58 -4.95
N GLY A 64 -6.81 -4.20 -6.14
CA GLY A 64 -5.94 -3.68 -7.18
C GLY A 64 -5.60 -2.21 -7.02
N LEU A 65 -4.64 -1.75 -7.81
CA LEU A 65 -4.27 -0.35 -7.92
C LEU A 65 -5.22 0.36 -8.88
N ILE A 66 -5.75 1.53 -8.49
CA ILE A 66 -6.73 2.28 -9.28
C ILE A 66 -6.11 3.61 -9.74
N TYR A 67 -5.85 4.50 -8.79
CA TYR A 67 -5.19 5.78 -9.02
C TYR A 67 -4.50 6.23 -7.72
N SER A 68 -3.39 6.95 -7.84
CA SER A 68 -2.46 7.22 -6.72
C SER A 68 -3.03 8.03 -5.56
N ARG A 69 -4.15 8.75 -5.77
CA ARG A 69 -4.88 9.42 -4.68
C ARG A 69 -5.62 8.44 -3.77
N LEU A 70 -5.93 7.24 -4.23
CA LEU A 70 -6.55 6.19 -3.43
C LEU A 70 -5.49 5.25 -2.87
N ASN A 71 -4.65 4.70 -3.74
CA ASN A 71 -3.57 3.82 -3.36
C ASN A 71 -2.38 3.91 -4.33
N ASN A 72 -1.17 3.82 -3.79
CA ASN A 72 0.08 3.84 -4.54
C ASN A 72 1.11 2.91 -3.85
N PRO A 73 1.84 2.07 -4.60
CA PRO A 73 2.76 1.09 -4.01
C PRO A 73 3.84 1.70 -3.09
N ASP A 74 4.36 2.87 -3.44
CA ASP A 74 5.38 3.53 -2.63
C ASP A 74 4.80 4.02 -1.30
N LEU A 75 3.56 4.55 -1.35
CA LEU A 75 2.84 5.02 -0.16
C LEU A 75 2.43 3.86 0.73
N GLU A 76 1.94 2.76 0.17
CA GLU A 76 1.58 1.56 0.93
C GLU A 76 2.79 0.99 1.70
N ILE A 77 4.00 0.99 1.09
CA ILE A 77 5.22 0.57 1.78
C ILE A 77 5.57 1.52 2.93
N LEU A 78 5.40 2.83 2.73
CA LEU A 78 5.62 3.83 3.77
C LEU A 78 4.62 3.67 4.94
N GLU A 79 3.34 3.52 4.64
CA GLU A 79 2.25 3.31 5.60
C GLU A 79 2.52 2.07 6.46
N ASN A 80 2.75 0.93 5.82
CA ASN A 80 3.09 -0.33 6.49
C ASN A 80 4.32 -0.21 7.41
N ARG A 81 5.30 0.61 7.02
CA ARG A 81 6.51 0.85 7.82
C ARG A 81 6.23 1.74 9.02
N LEU A 82 5.42 2.78 8.86
CA LEU A 82 5.03 3.66 9.97
C LEU A 82 4.28 2.90 11.07
N CYS A 83 3.41 1.95 10.69
CA CYS A 83 2.73 1.06 11.64
C CYS A 83 3.67 0.35 12.61
N LEU A 84 4.91 0.04 12.18
CA LEU A 84 5.89 -0.65 13.01
C LEU A 84 6.31 0.14 14.25
N TRP A 85 6.37 1.48 14.14
CA TRP A 85 6.76 2.34 15.27
C TRP A 85 5.62 2.57 16.24
N ASP A 86 4.42 2.84 15.70
CA ASP A 86 3.26 3.18 16.51
C ASP A 86 2.52 1.94 17.05
N LYS A 87 2.94 0.73 16.62
CA LYS A 87 2.26 -0.54 16.88
C LYS A 87 0.79 -0.47 16.47
N ALA A 88 0.54 0.23 15.36
CA ALA A 88 -0.78 0.43 14.79
C ALA A 88 -1.14 -0.71 13.85
N GLU A 89 -2.44 -0.97 13.70
CA GLU A 89 -2.95 -1.97 12.75
C GLU A 89 -2.86 -1.47 11.30
N ASP A 90 -2.99 -0.16 11.09
CA ASP A 90 -3.00 0.47 9.77
C ASP A 90 -2.49 1.93 9.84
N CYS A 91 -2.17 2.53 8.69
CA CYS A 91 -1.67 3.90 8.55
C CYS A 91 -2.12 4.50 7.22
N ALA A 92 -2.35 5.82 7.19
CA ALA A 92 -2.62 6.57 5.98
C ALA A 92 -1.67 7.76 5.87
N VAL A 93 -1.04 7.95 4.71
CA VAL A 93 -0.12 9.05 4.43
C VAL A 93 -0.81 10.17 3.67
N PHE A 94 -0.61 11.40 4.13
CA PHE A 94 -1.19 12.61 3.54
C PHE A 94 -0.10 13.58 3.09
N ALA A 95 -0.48 14.49 2.19
CA ALA A 95 0.42 15.51 1.65
C ALA A 95 1.00 16.47 2.73
N SER A 96 0.34 16.61 3.87
CA SER A 96 0.82 17.42 5.00
C SER A 96 0.19 16.97 6.32
N GLY A 97 0.77 17.41 7.44
CA GLY A 97 0.19 17.21 8.76
C GLY A 97 -1.21 17.83 8.92
N MET A 98 -1.46 19.01 8.32
CA MET A 98 -2.80 19.58 8.28
C MET A 98 -3.77 18.74 7.45
N GLY A 99 -3.30 18.18 6.33
CA GLY A 99 -4.09 17.26 5.51
C GLY A 99 -4.52 16.01 6.27
N ALA A 100 -3.63 15.46 7.10
CA ALA A 100 -3.97 14.37 8.02
C ALA A 100 -5.05 14.81 9.02
N ILE A 101 -4.86 15.97 9.68
CA ILE A 101 -5.81 16.48 10.68
C ILE A 101 -7.20 16.74 10.09
N THR A 102 -7.30 17.34 8.90
CA THR A 102 -8.60 17.75 8.33
C THR A 102 -9.38 16.61 7.69
N THR A 103 -8.72 15.48 7.42
CA THR A 103 -9.36 14.31 6.80
C THR A 103 -10.00 13.39 7.84
N VAL A 104 -9.53 13.46 9.09
CA VAL A 104 -10.04 12.70 10.24
C VAL A 104 -11.25 13.40 10.87
#